data_AF-A0A7W0ETB1-F1
#
_entry.id   AF-A0A7W0ETB1-F1
#
_cell.length_a   1.000
_cell.length_b   1.000
_cell.length_c   1.000
_cell.angle_alpha   90.00
_cell.angle_beta   90.00
_cell.angle_gamma   90.00
#
_symmetry.space_group_name_H-M   'P 1'
#
loop_
_entity.id
_entity.type
_entity.pdbx_description
1 polymer ?
#
loop_
_entity_poly.entity_id
_entity_poly.type
_entity_poly.pdbx_seq_one_letter_code
_entity_poly.pdbx_strand_id
1 'polypeptide(L)'
;MPNKWIHINTEVADPWILPIWSAVNNLESAGKSFPISKEVKSQLGLSISTRLDMLPRIVYRINSEVNEVYKTTKAHNKENIFTDQREGYAFDIEENLKFNLLIDIDSLLFELNSVCELMTRLFFVLYSHIGKNIKKKEVGLIIKKIIEGAGKSSEWFVVLDNQRNFFMHEGAPYFAVDVTEGPGVDSGLNLPPIPVQTCH
;
A
#
# COMPACT_ATOMS: atom_id res chain seq x y z
N MET A 1 -0.27 35.06 13.88
CA MET A 1 0.55 34.05 13.18
C MET A 1 1.35 33.28 14.22
N PRO A 2 1.46 31.94 14.13
CA PRO A 2 2.30 31.18 15.05
C PRO A 2 3.78 31.48 14.78
N ASN A 3 4.54 31.84 15.82
CA ASN A 3 5.96 32.24 15.76
C ASN A 3 6.94 31.10 16.12
N LYS A 4 6.42 29.92 16.49
CA LYS A 4 7.21 28.76 16.91
C LYS A 4 6.57 27.49 16.36
N TRP A 5 7.39 26.63 15.78
CA TRP A 5 6.99 25.33 15.24
C TRP A 5 7.59 24.23 16.10
N ILE A 6 6.77 23.23 16.44
CA ILE A 6 7.24 21.98 17.05
C ILE A 6 7.24 20.94 15.95
N HIS A 7 8.43 20.44 15.60
CA HIS A 7 8.57 19.33 14.67
C HIS A 7 8.55 18.04 15.47
N ILE A 8 7.48 17.26 15.30
CA ILE A 8 7.39 15.90 15.85
C ILE A 8 8.05 14.99 14.82
N ASN A 9 9.30 14.60 15.08
CA ASN A 9 9.99 13.63 14.24
C ASN A 9 9.46 12.23 14.56
N THR A 10 9.23 11.45 13.51
CA THR A 10 8.97 10.01 13.64
C THR A 10 10.29 9.29 13.39
N GLU A 11 10.73 8.47 14.35
CA GLU A 11 11.79 7.51 14.08
C GLU A 11 11.20 6.40 13.21
N VAL A 12 11.75 6.24 12.01
CA VAL A 12 11.22 5.34 11.01
C VAL A 12 12.08 4.08 11.01
N ALA A 13 11.46 2.93 11.21
CA ALA A 13 12.15 1.67 11.51
C ALA A 13 12.19 0.74 10.29
N ASP A 14 12.26 1.29 9.07
CA ASP A 14 12.24 0.47 7.87
C ASP A 14 13.59 -0.25 7.66
N PRO A 15 13.62 -1.59 7.73
CA PRO A 15 14.85 -2.37 7.56
C PRO A 15 15.28 -2.48 6.09
N TRP A 16 14.48 -1.97 5.14
CA TRP A 16 14.71 -2.19 3.72
C TRP A 16 15.68 -1.19 3.11
N ILE A 17 15.57 0.08 3.51
CA ILE A 17 16.39 1.17 3.00
C ILE A 17 17.80 1.19 3.61
N LEU A 18 17.96 0.80 4.88
CA LEU A 18 19.26 0.86 5.58
C LEU A 18 20.34 -0.02 4.93
N PRO A 19 20.09 -1.30 4.56
CA PRO A 19 21.07 -2.13 3.86
C PRO A 19 21.50 -1.55 2.52
N ILE A 20 20.57 -0.93 1.78
CA ILE A 20 20.85 -0.27 0.51
C ILE A 20 21.82 0.89 0.72
N TRP A 21 21.58 1.75 1.70
CA TRP A 21 22.48 2.85 1.99
C TRP A 21 23.83 2.41 2.56
N SER A 22 23.85 1.33 3.34
CA SER A 22 25.11 0.70 3.77
C SER A 22 25.94 0.26 2.56
N ALA A 23 25.33 -0.42 1.58
CA ALA A 23 26.00 -0.84 0.35
C ALA A 23 26.52 0.35 -0.48
N VAL A 24 25.72 1.42 -0.62
CA VAL A 24 26.14 2.66 -1.29
C VAL A 24 27.35 3.28 -0.59
N ASN A 25 27.31 3.43 0.74
CA ASN A 25 28.41 4.04 1.49
C ASN A 25 29.70 3.20 1.40
N ASN A 26 29.58 1.87 1.36
CA ASN A 26 30.71 0.97 1.17
C ASN A 26 31.34 1.14 -0.23
N LEU A 27 30.53 1.29 -1.27
CA LEU A 27 31.02 1.54 -2.64
C LEU A 27 31.73 2.89 -2.75
N GLU A 28 31.16 3.95 -2.17
CA GLU A 28 31.75 5.28 -2.16
C GLU A 28 33.08 5.29 -1.40
N SER A 29 33.12 4.68 -0.20
CA SER A 29 34.33 4.60 0.62
C SER A 29 35.44 3.79 -0.06
N ALA A 30 35.06 2.81 -0.90
CA ALA A 30 35.99 2.03 -1.70
C ALA A 30 36.40 2.71 -3.03
N GLY A 31 35.88 3.91 -3.33
CA GLY A 31 36.15 4.63 -4.58
C GLY A 31 35.60 3.94 -5.84
N LYS A 32 34.58 3.07 -5.70
CA LYS A 32 34.01 2.26 -6.78
C LYS A 32 32.80 2.91 -7.47
N SER A 33 32.36 4.07 -6.99
CA SER A 33 31.20 4.81 -7.53
C SER A 33 31.31 6.31 -7.26
N PHE A 34 30.50 7.10 -7.96
CA PHE A 34 30.38 8.54 -7.72
C PHE A 34 29.50 8.83 -6.50
N PRO A 35 29.79 9.84 -5.68
CA PRO A 35 28.98 10.13 -4.50
C PRO A 35 27.53 10.49 -4.86
N ILE A 36 26.56 9.89 -4.16
CA ILE A 36 25.15 10.31 -4.22
C ILE A 36 24.96 11.56 -3.36
N SER A 37 24.14 12.51 -3.81
CA SER A 37 23.86 13.72 -3.04
C SER A 37 23.26 13.39 -1.67
N LYS A 38 23.67 14.16 -0.65
CA LYS A 38 23.18 14.01 0.72
C LYS A 38 21.66 14.11 0.80
N GLU A 39 21.07 15.00 0.02
CA GLU A 39 19.61 15.19 -0.06
C GLU A 39 18.90 13.92 -0.53
N VAL A 40 19.44 13.21 -1.53
CA VAL A 40 18.84 11.96 -1.99
C VAL A 40 18.98 10.89 -0.92
N LYS A 41 20.14 10.76 -0.27
CA LYS A 41 20.32 9.80 0.82
C LYS A 41 19.38 10.07 2.01
N SER A 42 19.23 11.32 2.42
CA SER A 42 18.46 11.68 3.62
C SER A 42 16.95 11.76 3.35
N GLN A 43 16.52 12.34 2.23
CA GLN A 43 15.10 12.60 1.97
C GLN A 43 14.41 11.45 1.25
N LEU A 44 15.04 10.85 0.24
CA LEU A 44 14.39 9.78 -0.53
C LEU A 44 14.24 8.52 0.32
N GLY A 45 15.30 8.14 1.04
CA GLY A 45 15.27 7.01 1.97
C GLY A 45 14.19 7.19 3.02
N LEU A 46 14.20 8.33 3.74
CA LEU A 46 13.20 8.65 4.75
C LEU A 46 11.77 8.65 4.18
N SER A 47 11.58 9.24 3.00
CA SER A 47 10.24 9.30 2.36
C SER A 47 9.68 7.92 2.02
N ILE A 48 10.54 6.97 1.62
CA ILE A 48 10.15 5.59 1.36
C ILE A 48 9.84 4.88 2.68
N SER A 49 10.78 4.95 3.63
CA SER A 49 10.64 4.30 4.94
C SER A 49 9.37 4.75 5.65
N THR A 50 9.06 6.05 5.65
CA THR A 50 7.87 6.58 6.35
C THR A 50 6.59 5.95 5.81
N ARG A 51 6.52 5.79 4.50
CA ARG A 51 5.34 5.21 3.85
C ARG A 51 5.25 3.71 4.03
N LEU A 52 6.39 3.02 4.00
CA LEU A 52 6.45 1.60 4.36
C LEU A 52 5.99 1.37 5.80
N ASP A 53 6.24 2.30 6.73
CA ASP A 53 5.72 2.26 8.10
C ASP A 53 4.24 2.64 8.20
N MET A 54 3.72 3.49 7.30
CA MET A 54 2.30 3.85 7.25
C MET A 54 1.42 2.71 6.70
N LEU A 55 1.89 1.99 5.67
CA LEU A 55 1.11 0.97 4.98
C LEU A 55 0.52 -0.11 5.92
N PRO A 56 1.30 -0.75 6.82
CA PRO A 56 0.76 -1.72 7.77
C PRO A 56 -0.33 -1.15 8.69
N ARG A 57 -0.23 0.15 9.02
CA ARG A 57 -1.23 0.82 9.88
C ARG A 57 -2.53 1.04 9.14
N ILE A 58 -2.45 1.43 7.86
CA ILE A 58 -3.62 1.56 6.99
C ILE A 58 -4.29 0.19 6.80
N VAL A 59 -3.50 -0.84 6.47
CA VAL A 59 -4.00 -2.21 6.32
C VAL A 59 -4.66 -2.73 7.60
N TYR A 60 -4.08 -2.44 8.77
CA TYR A 60 -4.67 -2.80 10.05
C TYR A 60 -6.07 -2.17 10.24
N ARG A 61 -6.22 -0.87 9.92
CA ARG A 61 -7.52 -0.18 10.03
C ARG A 61 -8.55 -0.76 9.07
N ILE A 62 -8.19 -0.92 7.79
CA ILE A 62 -9.05 -1.56 6.78
C ILE A 62 -9.53 -2.93 7.26
N ASN A 63 -8.61 -3.78 7.74
CA ASN A 63 -8.97 -5.11 8.22
C ASN A 63 -9.92 -5.05 9.43
N SER A 64 -9.71 -4.10 10.35
CA SER A 64 -10.61 -3.88 11.48
C SER A 64 -12.00 -3.46 11.02
N GLU A 65 -12.09 -2.50 10.09
CA GLU A 65 -13.34 -1.96 9.58
C GLU A 65 -14.11 -2.99 8.74
N VAL A 66 -13.41 -3.71 7.87
CA VAL A 66 -13.98 -4.83 7.10
C VAL A 66 -14.55 -5.89 8.04
N ASN A 67 -13.87 -6.21 9.14
CA ASN A 67 -14.40 -7.14 10.14
C ASN A 67 -15.69 -6.63 10.80
N GLU A 68 -15.78 -5.34 11.11
CA GLU A 68 -17.01 -4.73 11.66
C GLU A 68 -18.16 -4.71 10.63
N VAL A 69 -17.85 -4.44 9.35
CA VAL A 69 -18.81 -4.57 8.25
C VAL A 69 -19.32 -6.01 8.16
N TYR A 70 -18.44 -7.02 8.17
CA TYR A 70 -18.84 -8.43 8.15
C TYR A 70 -19.70 -8.83 9.36
N LYS A 71 -19.42 -8.31 10.56
CA LYS A 71 -20.28 -8.57 11.74
C LYS A 71 -21.68 -8.01 11.54
N THR A 72 -21.76 -6.79 11.00
CA THR A 72 -23.04 -6.12 10.70
C THR A 72 -23.81 -6.87 9.61
N THR A 73 -23.13 -7.31 8.55
CA THR A 73 -23.79 -8.03 7.45
C THR A 73 -24.20 -9.45 7.83
N LYS A 74 -23.51 -10.12 8.77
CA LYS A 74 -23.92 -11.45 9.29
C LYS A 74 -25.24 -11.43 10.06
N ALA A 75 -25.61 -10.30 10.67
CA ALA A 75 -26.84 -10.14 11.45
C ALA A 75 -28.10 -9.89 10.58
N HIS A 76 -28.01 -10.10 9.25
CA HIS A 76 -29.09 -9.81 8.33
C HIS A 76 -30.32 -10.68 8.55
N ASN A 77 -31.48 -10.08 8.35
CA ASN A 77 -32.75 -10.78 8.33
C ASN A 77 -33.38 -10.68 6.92
N LYS A 78 -34.52 -11.34 6.70
CA LYS A 78 -35.21 -11.35 5.39
C LYS A 78 -35.64 -9.96 4.91
N GLU A 79 -35.74 -8.97 5.80
CA GLU A 79 -36.14 -7.59 5.48
C GLU A 79 -34.97 -6.78 4.89
N ASN A 80 -33.72 -7.25 5.03
CA ASN A 80 -32.52 -6.63 4.45
C ASN A 80 -32.24 -7.07 3.00
N ILE A 81 -33.08 -7.96 2.43
CA ILE A 81 -32.89 -8.56 1.09
C ILE A 81 -33.84 -7.86 0.10
N PHE A 82 -33.31 -7.09 -0.85
CA PHE A 82 -34.14 -6.48 -1.89
C PHE A 82 -34.44 -7.47 -3.03
N THR A 83 -35.67 -7.37 -3.53
CA THR A 83 -36.31 -8.21 -4.56
C THR A 83 -35.84 -7.90 -5.99
N ASP A 84 -36.26 -8.76 -6.94
CA ASP A 84 -35.98 -8.91 -8.40
C ASP A 84 -35.75 -7.69 -9.31
N GLN A 85 -35.83 -6.45 -8.80
CA GLN A 85 -35.72 -5.22 -9.60
C GLN A 85 -34.52 -4.34 -9.21
N ARG A 86 -33.87 -4.57 -8.06
CA ARG A 86 -32.56 -3.98 -7.69
C ARG A 86 -31.83 -4.90 -6.71
N GLU A 87 -30.72 -5.49 -7.15
CA GLU A 87 -29.80 -6.20 -6.25
C GLU A 87 -29.08 -5.18 -5.37
N GLY A 88 -29.51 -5.05 -4.12
CA GLY A 88 -28.82 -4.23 -3.15
C GLY A 88 -29.33 -4.54 -1.75
N TYR A 89 -28.50 -5.10 -0.90
CA TYR A 89 -28.83 -5.30 0.51
C TYR A 89 -28.69 -3.96 1.24
N ALA A 90 -29.77 -3.42 1.81
CA ALA A 90 -29.66 -2.26 2.69
C ALA A 90 -29.31 -2.75 4.10
N PHE A 91 -28.01 -2.72 4.40
CA PHE A 91 -27.53 -2.89 5.76
C PHE A 91 -27.47 -1.54 6.46
N ASP A 92 -27.96 -1.49 7.70
CA ASP A 92 -27.74 -0.37 8.60
C ASP A 92 -26.31 -0.40 9.15
N ILE A 93 -25.34 -0.22 8.24
CA ILE A 93 -23.94 -0.04 8.60
C ILE A 93 -23.78 1.40 9.10
N GLU A 94 -23.13 1.54 10.25
CA GLU A 94 -22.79 2.81 10.87
C GLU A 94 -22.13 3.76 9.86
N GLU A 95 -22.57 5.02 9.84
CA GLU A 95 -22.21 5.96 8.79
C GLU A 95 -20.70 6.25 8.77
N ASN A 96 -20.08 6.44 9.94
CA ASN A 96 -18.63 6.69 9.99
C ASN A 96 -17.84 5.47 9.55
N LEU A 97 -18.26 4.24 9.90
CA LEU A 97 -17.61 3.02 9.43
C LEU A 97 -17.55 2.96 7.89
N LYS A 98 -18.62 3.34 7.18
CA LYS A 98 -18.62 3.38 5.70
C LYS A 98 -17.58 4.35 5.16
N PHE A 99 -17.59 5.59 5.66
CA PHE A 99 -16.71 6.64 5.16
C PHE A 99 -15.25 6.42 5.57
N ASN A 100 -14.99 5.94 6.79
CA ASN A 100 -13.65 5.62 7.25
C ASN A 100 -13.03 4.51 6.39
N LEU A 101 -13.79 3.46 6.07
CA LEU A 101 -13.32 2.39 5.20
C LEU A 101 -12.96 2.90 3.79
N LEU A 102 -13.79 3.79 3.22
CA LEU A 102 -13.48 4.42 1.94
C LEU A 102 -12.22 5.31 2.02
N ILE A 103 -12.09 6.12 3.07
CA ILE A 103 -10.91 6.97 3.30
C ILE A 103 -9.64 6.14 3.46
N ASP A 104 -9.72 5.00 4.16
CA ASP A 104 -8.57 4.15 4.39
C ASP A 104 -8.19 3.34 3.14
N ILE A 105 -9.16 2.92 2.32
CA ILE A 105 -8.88 2.36 0.99
C ILE A 105 -8.19 3.39 0.10
N ASP A 106 -8.69 4.63 0.05
CA ASP A 106 -8.04 5.72 -0.71
C ASP A 106 -6.60 5.95 -0.24
N SER A 107 -6.43 6.02 1.08
CA SER A 107 -5.12 6.19 1.72
C SER A 107 -4.17 5.05 1.35
N LEU A 108 -4.67 3.80 1.29
CA LEU A 108 -3.88 2.63 0.87
C LEU A 108 -3.44 2.77 -0.58
N LEU A 109 -4.38 3.07 -1.49
CA LEU A 109 -4.09 3.21 -2.93
C LEU A 109 -3.08 4.34 -3.17
N PHE A 110 -3.27 5.47 -2.51
CA PHE A 110 -2.40 6.64 -2.61
C PHE A 110 -0.99 6.35 -2.08
N GLU A 111 -0.87 5.82 -0.86
CA GLU A 111 0.44 5.59 -0.25
C GLU A 111 1.19 4.45 -0.94
N LEU A 112 0.50 3.39 -1.37
CA LEU A 112 1.13 2.29 -2.10
C LEU A 112 1.66 2.78 -3.46
N ASN A 113 0.89 3.56 -4.21
CA ASN A 113 1.35 4.15 -5.46
C ASN A 113 2.54 5.10 -5.22
N SER A 114 2.46 5.95 -4.18
CA SER A 114 3.53 6.87 -3.81
C SER A 114 4.83 6.14 -3.48
N VAL A 115 4.77 5.02 -2.73
CA VAL A 115 5.94 4.17 -2.48
C VAL A 115 6.50 3.61 -3.78
N CYS A 116 5.66 3.11 -4.68
CA CYS A 116 6.10 2.55 -5.96
C CYS A 116 6.84 3.59 -6.82
N GLU A 117 6.35 4.84 -6.87
CA GLU A 117 7.00 5.94 -7.57
C GLU A 117 8.35 6.31 -6.95
N LEU A 118 8.40 6.43 -5.61
CA LEU A 118 9.64 6.73 -4.88
C LEU A 118 10.68 5.62 -5.04
N MET A 119 10.24 4.37 -5.00
CA MET A 119 11.07 3.19 -5.23
C MET A 119 11.63 3.20 -6.66
N THR A 120 10.79 3.49 -7.65
CA THR A 120 11.24 3.66 -9.05
C THR A 120 12.31 4.75 -9.17
N ARG A 121 12.13 5.89 -8.48
CA ARG A 121 13.13 6.95 -8.40
C ARG A 121 14.41 6.48 -7.72
N LEU A 122 14.32 5.71 -6.64
CA LEU A 122 15.46 5.13 -5.95
C LEU A 122 16.25 4.20 -6.87
N PHE A 123 15.57 3.28 -7.57
CA PHE A 123 16.20 2.40 -8.56
C PHE A 123 16.95 3.19 -9.64
N PHE A 124 16.34 4.23 -10.20
CA PHE A 124 16.98 5.09 -11.19
C PHE A 124 18.28 5.73 -10.66
N VAL A 125 18.24 6.26 -9.44
CA VAL A 125 19.41 6.85 -8.77
C VAL A 125 20.50 5.80 -8.57
N LEU A 126 20.15 4.63 -8.04
CA LEU A 126 21.12 3.57 -7.72
C LEU A 126 21.82 3.05 -8.97
N TYR A 127 21.10 2.89 -10.07
CA TYR A 127 21.72 2.47 -11.33
C TYR A 127 22.66 3.53 -11.90
N SER A 128 22.26 4.79 -11.85
CA SER A 128 23.12 5.91 -12.25
C SER A 128 24.38 5.99 -11.38
N HIS A 129 24.25 5.74 -10.08
CA HIS A 129 25.35 5.72 -9.12
C HIS A 129 26.42 4.66 -9.45
N ILE A 130 26.01 3.48 -9.90
CA ILE A 130 26.93 2.42 -10.34
C ILE A 130 27.36 2.54 -11.82
N GLY A 131 27.12 3.69 -12.45
CA GLY A 131 27.54 3.97 -13.82
C GLY A 131 26.70 3.27 -14.90
N LYS A 132 25.55 2.68 -14.55
CA LYS A 132 24.63 2.10 -15.53
C LYS A 132 23.65 3.16 -16.03
N ASN A 133 23.77 3.53 -17.29
CA ASN A 133 22.86 4.48 -17.91
C ASN A 133 21.54 3.78 -18.28
N ILE A 134 20.48 4.06 -17.53
CA ILE A 134 19.11 3.64 -17.83
C ILE A 134 18.30 4.87 -18.16
N LYS A 135 17.47 4.81 -19.21
CA LYS A 135 16.53 5.90 -19.44
C LYS A 135 15.42 5.85 -18.41
N LYS A 136 15.03 7.00 -17.85
CA LYS A 136 13.95 7.08 -16.83
C LYS A 136 12.69 6.28 -17.19
N LYS A 137 12.30 6.28 -18.48
CA LYS A 137 11.14 5.53 -19.01
C LYS A 137 11.31 4.00 -19.03
N GLU A 138 12.52 3.49 -18.92
CA GLU A 138 12.85 2.06 -18.99
C GLU A 138 12.94 1.42 -17.60
N VAL A 139 13.00 2.22 -16.52
CA VAL A 139 13.15 1.73 -15.14
C VAL A 139 11.99 0.80 -14.75
N GLY A 140 10.75 1.17 -15.08
CA GLY A 140 9.58 0.33 -14.81
C GLY A 140 9.66 -1.04 -15.47
N LEU A 141 10.18 -1.13 -16.71
CA LEU A 141 10.38 -2.40 -17.41
C LEU A 141 11.44 -3.26 -16.73
N ILE A 142 12.48 -2.64 -16.17
CA ILE A 142 13.54 -3.35 -15.44
C ILE A 142 12.99 -3.90 -14.12
N ILE A 143 12.25 -3.08 -13.37
CA ILE A 143 11.58 -3.50 -12.14
C ILE A 143 10.62 -4.67 -12.42
N LYS A 144 9.79 -4.54 -13.46
CA LYS A 144 8.91 -5.61 -13.94
C LYS A 144 9.67 -6.92 -14.17
N LYS A 145 10.76 -6.88 -14.94
CA LYS A 145 11.60 -8.06 -15.21
C LYS A 145 12.20 -8.67 -13.95
N ILE A 146 12.61 -7.85 -12.97
CA ILE A 146 13.16 -8.34 -11.70
C ILE A 146 12.08 -9.08 -10.90
N ILE A 147 10.87 -8.52 -10.83
CA ILE A 147 9.74 -9.11 -10.09
C ILE A 147 9.30 -10.42 -10.73
N GLU A 148 9.14 -10.43 -12.06
CA GLU A 148 8.78 -11.63 -12.82
C GLU A 148 9.87 -12.69 -12.77
N GLY A 149 11.14 -12.29 -12.83
CA GLY A 149 12.29 -13.17 -12.65
C GLY A 149 12.35 -13.81 -11.26
N ALA A 150 11.75 -13.18 -10.24
CA ALA A 150 11.58 -13.75 -8.90
C ALA A 150 10.31 -14.62 -8.76
N GLY A 151 9.61 -14.92 -9.86
CA GLY A 151 8.38 -15.71 -9.86
C GLY A 151 7.17 -14.99 -9.26
N LYS A 152 7.20 -13.66 -9.20
CA LYS A 152 6.09 -12.82 -8.72
C LYS A 152 5.39 -12.16 -9.90
N SER A 153 4.07 -12.02 -9.82
CA SER A 153 3.32 -11.27 -10.84
C SER A 153 3.62 -9.78 -10.74
N SER A 154 3.74 -9.11 -11.88
CA SER A 154 3.84 -7.65 -12.00
C SER A 154 2.49 -7.00 -12.34
N GLU A 155 1.44 -7.80 -12.56
CA GLU A 155 0.13 -7.32 -12.99
C GLU A 155 -0.57 -6.48 -11.92
N TRP A 156 -0.24 -6.69 -10.65
CA TRP A 156 -0.82 -5.93 -9.54
C TRP A 156 -0.51 -4.42 -9.62
N PHE A 157 0.57 -3.99 -10.30
CA PHE A 157 0.82 -2.56 -10.56
C PHE A 157 -0.25 -1.96 -11.48
N VAL A 158 -0.69 -2.70 -12.49
CA VAL A 158 -1.75 -2.26 -13.41
C VAL A 158 -3.08 -2.23 -12.69
N VAL A 159 -3.36 -3.26 -11.87
CA VAL A 159 -4.55 -3.28 -11.02
C VAL A 159 -4.56 -2.08 -10.08
N LEU A 160 -3.45 -1.78 -9.40
CA LEU A 160 -3.31 -0.65 -8.50
C LEU A 160 -3.61 0.69 -9.19
N ASP A 161 -3.00 0.93 -10.36
CA ASP A 161 -3.21 2.17 -11.12
C ASP A 161 -4.67 2.33 -11.54
N ASN A 162 -5.29 1.26 -12.04
CA ASN A 162 -6.71 1.26 -12.41
C ASN A 162 -7.62 1.52 -11.20
N GLN A 163 -7.37 0.88 -10.06
CA GLN A 163 -8.18 1.07 -8.85
C GLN A 163 -8.06 2.50 -8.32
N ARG A 164 -6.85 3.07 -8.32
CA ARG A 164 -6.64 4.48 -7.95
C ARG A 164 -7.40 5.42 -8.90
N ASN A 165 -7.29 5.22 -10.21
CA ASN A 165 -7.97 6.05 -11.21
C ASN A 165 -9.48 5.98 -11.02
N PHE A 166 -10.02 4.78 -10.80
CA PHE A 166 -11.44 4.60 -10.49
C PHE A 166 -11.86 5.40 -9.25
N PHE A 167 -11.14 5.24 -8.14
CA PHE A 167 -11.44 5.88 -6.86
C PHE A 167 -11.38 7.41 -6.93
N MET A 168 -10.49 7.96 -7.76
CA MET A 168 -10.25 9.40 -7.86
C MET A 168 -11.07 10.11 -8.94
N HIS A 169 -11.40 9.43 -10.05
CA HIS A 169 -11.80 10.11 -11.29
C HIS A 169 -13.02 9.52 -12.00
N GLU A 170 -13.33 8.24 -11.82
CA GLU A 170 -14.30 7.57 -12.70
C GLU A 170 -15.66 7.28 -12.05
N GLY A 171 -15.79 7.42 -10.72
CA GLY A 171 -17.05 7.20 -10.04
C GLY A 171 -17.09 7.66 -8.59
N ALA A 172 -18.29 7.60 -8.00
CA ALA A 172 -18.43 7.71 -6.56
C ALA A 172 -17.95 6.39 -5.92
N PRO A 173 -16.97 6.42 -5.01
CA PRO A 173 -16.44 5.20 -4.42
C PRO A 173 -17.51 4.54 -3.55
N TYR A 174 -17.63 3.22 -3.69
CA TYR A 174 -18.48 2.37 -2.88
C TYR A 174 -17.79 1.01 -2.71
N PHE A 175 -18.21 0.23 -1.72
CA PHE A 175 -17.77 -1.15 -1.55
C PHE A 175 -18.98 -2.09 -1.57
N ALA A 176 -18.78 -3.27 -2.13
CA ALA A 176 -19.73 -4.37 -2.08
C ALA A 176 -19.13 -5.50 -1.25
N VAL A 177 -19.97 -6.20 -0.49
CA VAL A 177 -19.58 -7.35 0.31
C VAL A 177 -20.28 -8.57 -0.25
N ASP A 178 -19.50 -9.59 -0.59
CA ASP A 178 -20.07 -10.87 -0.99
C ASP A 178 -20.63 -11.59 0.26
N VAL A 179 -21.93 -11.89 0.21
CA VAL A 179 -22.66 -12.60 1.27
C VAL A 179 -23.16 -13.98 0.80
N THR A 180 -22.70 -14.43 -0.37
CA THR A 180 -23.12 -15.70 -1.01
C THR A 180 -22.79 -16.92 -0.13
N GLU A 181 -21.76 -16.81 0.72
CA GLU A 181 -21.45 -17.75 1.80
C GLU A 181 -21.50 -17.06 3.17
N GLY A 182 -22.69 -16.70 3.64
CA GLY A 182 -22.87 -16.34 5.05
C GLY A 182 -22.38 -17.50 5.96
N PRO A 183 -21.68 -17.25 7.07
CA PRO A 183 -21.19 -18.30 7.97
C PRO A 183 -22.33 -18.81 8.85
N GLY A 184 -23.27 -19.49 8.20
CA GLY A 184 -24.40 -20.21 8.80
C GLY A 184 -24.44 -21.67 8.37
N VAL A 185 -23.41 -22.18 7.70
CA VAL A 185 -23.22 -23.61 7.44
C VAL A 185 -21.76 -23.94 7.74
N ASP A 186 -21.53 -24.97 8.53
CA ASP A 186 -20.23 -25.50 8.93
C ASP A 186 -19.29 -25.79 7.74
N SER A 187 -18.66 -24.76 7.17
CA SER A 187 -17.49 -24.90 6.33
C SER A 187 -16.32 -24.25 7.08
N GLY A 188 -15.39 -25.11 7.53
CA GLY A 188 -14.18 -24.73 8.25
C GLY A 188 -13.20 -23.91 7.40
N LEU A 189 -13.60 -22.71 6.97
CA LEU A 189 -12.73 -21.71 6.39
C LEU A 189 -11.97 -21.03 7.53
N ASN A 190 -10.91 -21.71 7.96
CA ASN A 190 -9.73 -21.06 8.50
C ASN A 190 -9.27 -20.04 7.44
N LEU A 191 -9.67 -18.78 7.59
CA LEU A 191 -8.94 -17.68 6.97
C LEU A 191 -7.50 -17.80 7.52
N PRO A 192 -6.49 -18.07 6.67
CA PRO A 192 -5.14 -18.13 7.16
C PRO A 192 -4.84 -16.76 7.77
N PRO A 193 -4.29 -16.70 9.00
CA PRO A 193 -3.77 -15.43 9.49
C PRO A 193 -2.77 -14.93 8.45
N ILE A 194 -2.99 -13.72 7.93
CA ILE A 194 -1.97 -13.04 7.13
C ILE A 194 -0.73 -13.02 8.02
N PRO A 195 0.39 -13.64 7.61
CA PRO A 195 1.56 -13.70 8.46
C PRO A 195 2.04 -12.27 8.67
N VAL A 196 1.83 -11.74 9.87
CA VAL A 196 2.61 -10.61 10.36
C VAL A 196 3.99 -11.21 10.59
N GLN A 197 4.86 -11.16 9.58
CA GLN A 197 6.28 -11.39 9.79
C GLN A 197 6.75 -10.29 10.74
N THR A 198 6.86 -10.64 12.01
CA THR A 198 7.68 -9.89 12.96
C THR A 198 9.11 -10.09 12.51
N CYS A 199 9.69 -9.06 11.88
CA CYS A 199 11.13 -8.98 11.66
C CYS A 199 11.81 -9.00 13.04
N HIS A 200 12.54 -10.08 13.32
CA HIS A 200 13.52 -10.17 14.39
C HIS A 200 14.90 -9.81 13.84
#